data_AF-A0A2W5ZGV0-F1
#
_entry.id   AF-A0A2W5ZGV0-F1
#
_cell.length_a   1.000
_cell.length_b   1.000
_cell.length_c   1.000
_cell.angle_alpha   90.00
_cell.angle_beta   90.00
_cell.angle_gamma   90.00
#
_symmetry.space_group_name_H-M   'P 1'
#
loop_
_entity.id
_entity.type
_entity.pdbx_description
1 polymer ?
#
loop_
_entity_poly.entity_id
_entity_poly.type
_entity_poly.pdbx_seq_one_letter_code
_entity_poly.pdbx_strand_id
1 'polypeptide(L)' 'MAGRHRISADLGHRQDLLEIIDERYGRHSRNATSQLPVDSWHEISGDPTYADAILARPVHNAHRVELSSESMRRTRSK' A
#
# COMPACT_ATOMS: atom_id res chain seq x y z
N MET A 1 15.40 -17.48 13.37
CA MET A 1 15.88 -16.84 12.12
C MET A 1 14.72 -16.79 11.13
N ALA A 2 13.83 -15.79 11.26
CA ALA A 2 12.65 -15.68 10.39
C ALA A 2 13.03 -14.92 9.12
N GLY A 3 12.98 -15.61 7.98
CA GLY A 3 13.24 -15.04 6.67
C GLY A 3 12.28 -13.89 6.41
N ARG A 4 12.83 -12.69 6.21
CA ARG A 4 12.12 -11.55 5.65
C ARG A 4 11.67 -11.96 4.26
N HIS A 5 10.39 -12.32 4.12
CA HIS A 5 9.75 -12.50 2.84
C HIS A 5 9.68 -11.11 2.20
N ARG A 6 10.76 -10.75 1.50
CA ARG A 6 10.78 -9.60 0.60
C ARG A 6 9.67 -9.89 -0.39
N ILE A 7 8.57 -9.15 -0.33
CA ILE A 7 7.62 -9.12 -1.43
C ILE A 7 8.44 -8.59 -2.60
N SER A 8 9.02 -9.47 -3.41
CA SER A 8 9.54 -9.08 -4.72
C SER A 8 8.29 -8.79 -5.53
N ALA A 9 7.83 -7.53 -5.47
CA ALA A 9 6.88 -7.02 -6.43
C ALA A 9 7.57 -7.08 -7.78
N ASP A 10 7.45 -8.22 -8.45
CA ASP A 10 7.84 -8.39 -9.84
C ASP A 10 7.17 -7.27 -10.67
N LEU A 11 7.84 -6.83 -11.74
CA LEU A 11 7.42 -5.65 -12.51
C LEU A 11 5.96 -5.72 -12.95
N GLY A 12 5.49 -6.93 -13.31
CA GLY A 12 4.10 -7.18 -13.70
C GLY A 12 3.10 -6.82 -12.60
N HIS A 13 3.35 -7.24 -11.35
CA HIS A 13 2.43 -6.95 -10.24
C HIS A 13 2.28 -5.45 -9.95
N ARG A 14 3.32 -4.65 -10.20
CA ARG A 14 3.25 -3.19 -10.02
C ARG A 14 2.45 -2.53 -11.13
N GLN A 15 2.60 -3.01 -12.36
CA GLN A 15 1.83 -2.53 -13.51
C GLN A 15 0.35 -2.85 -13.35
N ASP A 16 0.02 -4.09 -12.95
CA ASP A 16 -1.37 -4.51 -12.70
C ASP A 16 -2.03 -3.63 -11.62
N LEU A 17 -1.29 -3.34 -10.54
CA LEU A 17 -1.79 -2.47 -9.48
C LEU A 17 -2.06 -1.04 -9.99
N LEU A 18 -1.18 -0.49 -10.81
CA LEU A 18 -1.38 0.83 -11.42
C LEU A 18 -2.56 0.84 -12.38
N GLU A 19 -2.75 -0.20 -13.20
CA GLU A 19 -3.89 -0.31 -14.10
C GLU A 19 -5.21 -0.27 -13.33
N ILE A 20 -5.33 -1.08 -12.27
CA ILE A 20 -6.52 -1.09 -11.41
C ILE A 20 -6.73 0.27 -10.73
N ILE A 21 -5.63 0.93 -10.32
CA ILE A 21 -5.71 2.25 -9.70
C ILE A 21 -6.24 3.29 -10.67
N ASP A 22 -5.79 3.23 -11.92
CA ASP A 22 -6.09 4.18 -12.99
C ASP A 22 -7.52 4.02 -13.48
N GLU A 23 -7.94 2.78 -13.74
CA GLU A 23 -9.30 2.47 -14.16
C GLU A 23 -10.33 2.99 -13.15
N ARG A 24 -9.99 2.99 -11.87
CA ARG A 24 -10.92 3.38 -10.79
C ARG A 24 -10.74 4.82 -10.33
N TYR A 25 -9.79 5.58 -10.88
CA TYR A 25 -9.51 6.93 -10.40
C TYR A 25 -10.66 7.87 -10.76
N GLY A 26 -11.16 8.64 -9.78
CA GLY A 26 -12.25 9.60 -9.97
C GLY A 26 -13.64 9.01 -10.26
N ARG A 27 -13.79 7.67 -10.27
CA ARG A 27 -15.06 7.00 -10.58
C ARG A 27 -15.86 6.58 -9.35
N HIS A 28 -15.18 5.98 -8.37
CA HIS A 28 -15.81 5.46 -7.14
C HIS A 28 -14.84 5.56 -5.94
N SER A 29 -15.40 5.57 -4.73
CA SER A 29 -14.63 5.49 -3.48
C SER A 29 -13.85 4.17 -3.40
N ARG A 30 -12.63 4.24 -2.86
CA ARG A 30 -11.72 3.10 -2.73
C ARG A 30 -11.13 3.05 -1.33
N ASN A 31 -11.04 1.85 -0.77
CA ASN A 31 -10.36 1.59 0.49
C ASN A 31 -9.11 0.75 0.23
N ALA A 32 -8.00 1.16 0.82
CA ALA A 32 -6.75 0.42 0.80
C ALA A 32 -6.20 0.36 2.23
N THR A 33 -5.55 -0.75 2.57
CA THR A 33 -4.87 -0.92 3.85
C THR A 33 -3.41 -1.24 3.61
N SER A 34 -2.54 -0.63 4.41
CA SER A 34 -1.10 -0.82 4.33
C SER A 34 -0.56 -1.06 5.73
N GLN A 35 0.40 -1.99 5.84
CA GLN A 35 1.19 -2.16 7.06
C GLN A 35 2.40 -1.20 7.11
N LEU A 36 2.61 -0.46 6.03
CA LEU A 36 3.72 0.45 5.83
C LEU A 36 3.19 1.89 5.79
N PRO A 37 3.82 2.82 6.51
CA PRO A 37 3.46 4.23 6.41
C PRO A 37 3.74 4.71 4.99
N VAL A 38 2.95 5.70 4.54
CA VAL A 38 3.02 6.27 3.18
C VAL A 38 4.44 6.70 2.82
N ASP A 39 5.14 7.32 3.74
CA ASP A 39 6.49 7.86 3.53
C ASP A 39 7.53 6.75 3.26
N SER A 40 7.27 5.52 3.68
CA SER A 40 8.14 4.36 3.41
C SER A 40 7.93 3.72 2.04
N TRP A 41 6.94 4.16 1.24
CA TRP A 41 6.66 3.54 -0.06
C TRP A 41 7.77 3.76 -1.09
N HIS A 42 8.46 4.90 -1.04
CA HIS A 42 9.60 5.17 -1.92
C HIS A 42 10.75 4.18 -1.70
N GLU A 43 11.00 3.77 -0.46
CA GLU A 43 12.07 2.84 -0.12
C GLU A 43 11.76 1.40 -0.55
N ILE A 44 10.47 1.06 -0.67
CA ILE A 44 10.00 -0.32 -0.86
C ILE A 44 9.62 -0.59 -2.32
N SER A 45 9.20 0.45 -3.05
CA SER A 45 8.82 0.36 -4.46
C SER A 45 9.98 -0.13 -5.34
N GLY A 46 11.24 0.16 -4.98
CA GLY A 46 12.42 -0.18 -5.78
C GLY A 46 12.56 0.63 -7.08
N ASP A 47 11.49 1.29 -7.53
CA ASP A 47 11.46 2.28 -8.59
C ASP A 47 10.63 3.50 -8.11
N PRO A 48 11.23 4.70 -8.05
CA PRO A 48 10.56 5.91 -7.58
C PRO A 48 9.36 6.30 -8.45
N THR A 49 9.36 5.96 -9.74
CA THR A 49 8.27 6.27 -10.68
C THR A 49 6.96 5.62 -10.26
N TYR A 50 7.02 4.35 -9.84
CA TYR A 50 5.85 3.61 -9.36
C TYR A 50 5.39 4.12 -8.00
N ALA A 51 6.32 4.49 -7.12
CA ALA A 51 5.99 5.11 -5.84
C ALA A 51 5.22 6.42 -6.08
N ASP A 52 5.74 7.31 -6.92
CA ASP A 52 5.09 8.57 -7.27
C ASP A 52 3.70 8.35 -7.86
N ALA A 53 3.54 7.39 -8.79
CA ALA A 53 2.25 7.10 -9.41
C ALA A 53 1.21 6.58 -8.40
N ILE A 54 1.60 5.72 -7.47
CA ILE A 54 0.72 5.20 -6.41
C ILE A 54 0.41 6.29 -5.37
N LEU A 55 1.35 7.17 -5.06
CA LEU A 55 1.13 8.26 -4.11
C LEU A 55 0.28 9.39 -4.71
N ALA A 56 0.41 9.66 -6.01
CA ALA A 56 -0.31 10.75 -6.68
C ALA A 56 -1.81 10.51 -6.79
N ARG A 57 -2.26 9.25 -6.86
CA ARG A 57 -3.66 8.94 -7.22
C ARG A 57 -4.51 8.53 -6.01
N PRO A 58 -4.36 7.32 -5.42
CA PRO A 58 -5.16 6.93 -4.27
C PRO A 58 -4.82 7.73 -3.01
N VAL A 59 -3.54 8.06 -2.75
CA VAL A 59 -3.16 8.72 -1.49
C VAL A 59 -3.56 10.20 -1.48
N HIS A 60 -3.42 10.92 -2.60
CA HIS A 60 -3.72 12.35 -2.66
C HIS A 60 -5.17 12.70 -2.26
N ASN A 61 -6.14 11.84 -2.62
CA ASN A 61 -7.56 12.04 -2.30
C ASN A 61 -8.05 11.16 -1.14
N ALA A 62 -7.16 10.44 -0.45
CA ALA A 62 -7.57 9.53 0.62
C ALA A 62 -7.74 10.24 1.97
N HIS A 63 -8.80 9.86 2.68
CA HIS A 63 -8.84 10.03 4.14
C HIS A 63 -7.90 8.99 4.78
N ARG A 64 -6.82 9.47 5.39
CA ARG A 64 -5.81 8.61 6.03
C ARG A 64 -6.16 8.39 7.50
N VAL A 65 -6.16 7.13 7.91
CA VAL A 65 -6.38 6.71 9.30
C VAL A 65 -5.20 5.84 9.71
N GLU A 66 -4.31 6.40 10.53
CA GLU A 66 -3.17 5.68 11.09
C GLU A 66 -3.62 4.85 12.28
N LEU A 67 -3.35 3.54 12.25
CA LEU A 67 -3.71 2.60 13.30
C LEU A 67 -2.50 2.29 14.17
N SER A 68 -2.56 2.61 15.47
CA SER A 68 -1.44 2.42 16.42
C SER A 68 -1.72 1.38 17.52
N SER A 69 -2.87 0.71 17.50
CA SER A 69 -3.26 -0.22 18.56
C SER A 69 -2.54 -1.57 18.47
N GLU A 70 -2.50 -2.30 19.60
CA GLU A 70 -2.07 -3.70 19.57
C GLU A 70 -2.95 -4.55 18.64
N SER A 71 -2.34 -5.61 18.09
CA SER A 71 -3.05 -6.55 17.23
C SER A 71 -4.23 -7.17 17.97
N MET A 72 -5.44 -6.92 17.48
CA MET A 72 -6.68 -7.52 18.00
C MET A 72 -6.64 -9.07 18.00
N ARG A 73 -5.79 -9.70 17.16
CA ARG A 73 -5.57 -11.15 17.19
C ARG A 73 -4.97 -11.63 18.51
N ARG A 74 -4.12 -10.83 19.16
CA ARG A 74 -3.54 -11.14 20.49
C ARG A 74 -4.59 -10.97 21.59
N THR A 75 -5.42 -9.93 21.48
CA THR A 75 -6.49 -9.64 22.43
C THR A 75 -7.56 -10.74 22.47
N ARG A 76 -7.90 -11.34 21.32
CA ARG A 76 -8.91 -12.41 21.21
C ARG A 76 -8.39 -13.82 21.51
N SER A 77 -7.08 -13.99 21.69
CA SER A 77 -6.44 -15.28 21.99
C SER A 77 -6.16 -15.47 23.50
N LYS A 78 -6.58 -14.51 24.33
CA LYS A 78 -6.72 -14.66 25.78
C LYS A 78 -8.16 -15.02 26.10
#